data_AF-A0A9X8BQH3-F1
#
_entry.id   AF-A0A9X8BQH3-F1
#
_cell.length_a   1.000
_cell.length_b   1.000
_cell.length_c   1.000
_cell.angle_alpha   90.00
_cell.angle_beta   90.00
_cell.angle_gamma   90.00
#
_symmetry.space_group_name_H-M   'P 1'
#
loop_
_entity.id
_entity.type
_entity.pdbx_description
1 polymer ?
#
loop_
_entity_poly.entity_id
_entity_poly.type
_entity_poly.pdbx_seq_one_letter_code
_entity_poly.pdbx_strand_id
1 'polypeptide(L)'
;MGFYFSRFEARRPPEPLCTPGWVKKAWQILAVAALILGANYIRWRWMESLNMDALWYAIPLVLAETLAWIGTALFTINLWQEKDVPAQNPPADINDCHGAEEAIDSRPIKVDLFIATYSEDVELVRLSIRDALNVTYPCPLDYRIHVLDDGRRAEMKAVCDEEGVNYITRQNNMGYKAGNLRNGLEQTDGDFIVICDADTRVFPTLLSHTLGYFRDPDVAWVQTPQWFYDLPEGERLPRWLARRTGKAGYALGWTLEKICGPVTLGRDPFFNDPRMFYDVILRRRNWANAAFCCGAASIHRREAVMQAALRSYVWNVDAEIDRHTRDIRDPAMRAALQEAMRPHVIYDTELTPYKFHVSEDIYTSIVLHGDDAHRWRSVMHPRIESKMLSPQDMLTWMIQRFKYAAGSLDILFHDNIFSRRRFKLSLPQTLMYATTFWSYLACIWNTVFLISPIIYLFTGIPPVSAWSTPFYLHFLPFFIVSELAFMFGTWGISAWDGRASYLSFFSMNLRALDTVLRGEQIKFHVTPKERQAGRFLYLVKPQIAIVVLTLLGLLWGGIQVARGQVDDPSGYVINIFWGAVNIAAMLPLILAAMWTPPDEEPTP
;
A
#
# COMPACT_ATOMS: atom_id res chain seq x y z
N MET A 1 5.05 27.21 -23.19
CA MET A 1 4.43 26.53 -22.04
C MET A 1 5.48 25.65 -21.42
N GLY A 2 5.92 25.94 -20.19
CA GLY A 2 6.74 24.98 -19.45
C GLY A 2 5.88 23.76 -19.11
N PHE A 3 6.43 22.56 -19.26
CA PHE A 3 5.80 21.34 -18.77
C PHE A 3 5.53 21.53 -17.25
N TYR A 4 4.29 21.36 -16.77
CA TYR A 4 3.85 21.64 -15.38
C TYR A 4 4.84 21.17 -14.31
N PHE A 5 5.52 20.06 -14.57
CA PHE A 5 6.42 19.39 -13.65
C PHE A 5 7.86 19.95 -13.63
N SER A 6 8.24 20.76 -14.62
CA SER A 6 9.58 21.37 -14.72
C SER A 6 9.99 22.15 -13.47
N ARG A 7 9.03 22.78 -12.78
CA ARG A 7 9.26 23.52 -11.51
C ARG A 7 9.69 22.63 -10.34
N PHE A 8 9.41 21.33 -10.40
CA PHE A 8 9.71 20.39 -9.32
C PHE A 8 11.04 19.66 -9.53
N GLU A 9 11.67 19.78 -10.70
CA GLU A 9 12.89 19.04 -11.05
C GLU A 9 14.07 19.26 -10.10
N ALA A 10 14.16 20.45 -9.49
CA ALA A 10 15.23 20.79 -8.55
C ALA A 10 15.03 20.21 -7.14
N ARG A 11 13.87 19.60 -6.85
CA ARG A 11 13.61 19.00 -5.54
C ARG A 11 14.50 17.79 -5.32
N ARG A 12 14.85 17.57 -4.05
CA ARG A 12 15.63 16.41 -3.61
C ARG A 12 14.76 15.49 -2.75
N PRO A 13 14.95 14.16 -2.86
CA PRO A 13 14.26 13.23 -2.00
C PRO A 13 14.67 13.46 -0.53
N PRO A 14 13.77 13.20 0.43
CA PRO A 14 14.15 13.13 1.83
C PRO A 14 15.12 11.96 2.09
N GLU A 15 16.00 12.14 3.08
CA GLU A 15 16.83 11.03 3.57
C GLU A 15 15.98 9.96 4.26
N PRO A 16 16.43 8.69 4.28
CA PRO A 16 15.72 7.62 4.96
C PRO A 16 15.48 7.94 6.43
N LEU A 17 14.31 7.56 6.95
CA LEU A 17 14.02 7.73 8.37
C LEU A 17 15.05 6.99 9.24
N CYS A 18 15.67 7.71 10.17
CA CYS A 18 16.62 7.15 11.14
C CYS A 18 15.99 7.16 12.53
N THR A 19 15.50 6.01 12.99
CA THR A 19 14.87 5.90 14.30
C THR A 19 15.93 5.71 15.40
N PRO A 20 16.04 6.61 16.41
CA PRO A 20 16.99 6.44 17.51
C PRO A 20 16.74 5.17 18.31
N GLY A 21 17.79 4.53 18.83
CA GLY A 21 17.66 3.27 19.58
C GLY A 21 16.76 3.35 20.82
N TRP A 22 16.72 4.50 21.50
CA TRP A 22 15.83 4.70 22.65
C TRP A 22 14.35 4.81 22.25
N VAL A 23 14.05 5.39 21.08
CA VAL A 23 12.69 5.46 20.50
C VAL A 23 12.22 4.05 20.18
N LYS A 24 13.07 3.22 19.56
CA LYS A 24 12.77 1.80 19.27
C LYS A 24 12.43 1.03 20.54
N LYS A 25 13.21 1.21 21.61
CA LYS A 25 12.97 0.55 22.92
C LYS A 25 11.69 1.06 23.59
N ALA A 26 11.48 2.37 23.62
CA ALA A 26 10.26 2.97 24.16
C ALA A 26 9.01 2.47 23.43
N TRP A 27 9.07 2.43 22.10
CA TRP A 27 8.04 1.83 21.26
C TRP A 27 7.75 0.37 21.64
N GLN A 28 8.77 -0.49 21.74
CA GLN A 28 8.60 -1.91 22.10
C GLN A 28 7.93 -2.08 23.48
N ILE A 29 8.37 -1.33 24.47
CA ILE A 29 7.80 -1.37 25.83
C ILE A 29 6.33 -0.94 25.80
N LEU A 30 6.04 0.19 25.16
CA LEU A 30 4.68 0.72 25.07
C LEU A 30 3.77 -0.18 24.24
N ALA A 31 4.26 -0.78 23.16
CA ALA A 31 3.49 -1.70 22.33
C ALA A 31 3.11 -2.97 23.11
N VAL A 32 4.06 -3.58 23.83
CA VAL A 32 3.77 -4.73 24.69
C VAL A 32 2.77 -4.37 25.79
N ALA A 33 2.95 -3.21 26.45
CA ALA A 33 2.02 -2.72 27.46
C ALA A 33 0.61 -2.47 26.86
N ALA A 34 0.52 -1.86 25.68
CA ALA A 34 -0.73 -1.64 24.97
C ALA A 34 -1.45 -2.96 24.64
N LEU A 35 -0.72 -4.00 24.22
CA LEU A 35 -1.31 -5.31 23.93
C LEU A 35 -1.84 -5.99 25.20
N ILE A 36 -1.11 -5.92 26.32
CA ILE A 36 -1.54 -6.49 27.60
C ILE A 36 -2.78 -5.75 28.14
N LEU A 37 -2.74 -4.42 28.15
CA LEU A 37 -3.86 -3.59 28.59
C LEU A 37 -5.08 -3.77 27.67
N GLY A 38 -4.86 -3.87 26.36
CA GLY A 38 -5.90 -4.16 25.38
C GLY A 38 -6.53 -5.54 25.59
N ALA A 39 -5.74 -6.57 25.86
CA ALA A 39 -6.26 -7.90 26.19
C ALA A 39 -7.10 -7.86 27.47
N ASN A 40 -6.65 -7.12 28.49
CA ASN A 40 -7.40 -6.92 29.73
C ASN A 40 -8.73 -6.19 29.48
N TYR A 41 -8.72 -5.12 28.66
CA TYR A 41 -9.91 -4.39 28.24
C TYR A 41 -10.88 -5.31 27.49
N ILE A 42 -10.44 -6.03 26.46
CA ILE A 42 -11.30 -6.94 25.67
C ILE A 42 -11.87 -8.07 26.55
N ARG A 43 -11.08 -8.63 27.47
CA ARG A 43 -11.58 -9.62 28.44
C ARG A 43 -12.71 -9.03 29.28
N TRP A 44 -12.51 -7.85 29.87
CA TRP A 44 -13.54 -7.16 30.65
C TRP A 44 -14.76 -6.84 29.79
N ARG A 45 -14.55 -6.45 28.53
CA ARG A 45 -15.63 -6.16 27.59
C ARG A 45 -16.58 -7.34 27.42
N TRP A 46 -16.04 -8.53 27.18
CA TRP A 46 -16.81 -9.77 26.99
C TRP A 46 -17.45 -10.31 28.28
N MET A 47 -16.78 -10.17 29.42
CA MET A 47 -17.19 -10.86 30.64
C MET A 47 -18.11 -10.03 31.55
N GLU A 48 -17.95 -8.72 31.56
CA GLU A 48 -18.47 -7.88 32.66
C GLU A 48 -19.25 -6.65 32.15
N SER A 49 -18.93 -6.14 30.95
CA SER A 49 -19.42 -4.81 30.52
C SER A 49 -20.57 -4.80 29.51
N LEU A 50 -20.98 -5.95 28.98
CA LEU A 50 -21.97 -5.98 27.89
C LEU A 50 -23.32 -5.45 28.38
N ASN A 51 -23.92 -4.54 27.61
CA ASN A 51 -25.32 -4.18 27.84
C ASN A 51 -26.24 -5.33 27.40
N MET A 52 -26.73 -6.10 28.38
CA MET A 52 -27.60 -7.25 28.15
C MET A 52 -28.99 -6.87 27.60
N ASP A 53 -29.43 -5.62 27.80
CA ASP A 53 -30.70 -5.12 27.26
C ASP A 53 -30.57 -4.68 25.79
N ALA A 54 -29.34 -4.50 25.30
CA ALA A 54 -29.04 -4.03 23.96
C ALA A 54 -27.99 -4.90 23.24
N LEU A 55 -28.12 -6.22 23.32
CA LEU A 55 -27.17 -7.17 22.70
C LEU A 55 -26.97 -6.96 21.19
N TRP A 56 -28.01 -6.53 20.48
CA TRP A 56 -27.93 -6.20 19.05
C TRP A 56 -26.91 -5.08 18.75
N TYR A 57 -26.60 -4.24 19.73
CA TYR A 57 -25.60 -3.17 19.63
C TYR A 57 -24.29 -3.56 20.33
N ALA A 58 -24.38 -4.16 21.53
CA ALA A 58 -23.21 -4.54 22.32
C ALA A 58 -22.34 -5.60 21.65
N ILE A 59 -22.94 -6.65 21.05
CA ILE A 59 -22.22 -7.76 20.42
C ILE A 59 -21.43 -7.29 19.19
N PRO A 60 -22.01 -6.58 18.20
CA PRO A 60 -21.24 -6.07 17.07
C PRO A 60 -20.09 -5.15 17.49
N LEU A 61 -20.29 -4.31 18.51
CA LEU A 61 -19.24 -3.42 18.98
C LEU A 61 -18.07 -4.18 19.64
N VAL A 62 -18.33 -5.13 20.54
CA VAL A 62 -17.24 -5.89 21.18
C VAL A 62 -16.50 -6.79 20.19
N LEU A 63 -17.20 -7.33 19.17
CA LEU A 63 -16.58 -8.05 18.07
C LEU A 63 -15.67 -7.12 17.25
N ALA A 64 -16.16 -5.91 16.92
CA ALA A 64 -15.38 -4.90 16.22
C ALA A 64 -14.11 -4.51 17.01
N GLU A 65 -14.23 -4.27 18.33
CA GLU A 65 -13.09 -4.01 19.22
C GLU A 65 -12.10 -5.17 19.26
N THR A 66 -12.60 -6.42 19.29
CA THR A 66 -11.76 -7.62 19.30
C THR A 66 -10.96 -7.76 17.99
N LEU A 67 -11.61 -7.55 16.83
CA LEU A 67 -10.96 -7.59 15.52
C LEU A 67 -9.93 -6.47 15.34
N ALA A 68 -10.25 -5.27 15.84
CA ALA A 68 -9.32 -4.15 15.86
C ALA A 68 -8.09 -4.43 16.74
N TRP A 69 -8.28 -5.05 17.91
CA TRP A 69 -7.19 -5.45 18.80
C TRP A 69 -6.27 -6.51 18.17
N ILE A 70 -6.83 -7.50 17.47
CA ILE A 70 -6.05 -8.45 16.65
C ILE A 70 -5.23 -7.69 15.59
N GLY A 71 -5.84 -6.68 14.95
CA GLY A 71 -5.16 -5.79 14.01
C GLY A 71 -3.99 -5.05 14.66
N THR A 72 -4.14 -4.55 15.89
CA THR A 72 -3.06 -3.91 16.66
C THR A 72 -1.93 -4.88 16.99
N ALA A 73 -2.23 -6.15 17.31
CA ALA A 73 -1.22 -7.18 17.52
C ALA A 73 -0.42 -7.46 16.24
N LEU A 74 -1.12 -7.65 15.12
CA LEU A 74 -0.51 -7.85 13.80
C LEU A 74 0.33 -6.64 13.34
N PHE A 75 -0.14 -5.42 13.62
CA PHE A 75 0.61 -4.19 13.33
C PHE A 75 1.85 -4.07 14.22
N THR A 76 1.75 -4.41 15.51
CA THR A 76 2.89 -4.44 16.43
C THR A 76 3.97 -5.42 15.95
N ILE A 77 3.57 -6.61 15.50
CA ILE A 77 4.51 -7.60 14.93
C ILE A 77 5.20 -7.04 13.68
N ASN A 78 4.44 -6.38 12.80
CA ASN A 78 4.96 -5.76 11.58
C ASN A 78 6.02 -4.68 11.87
N LEU A 79 5.81 -3.88 12.93
CA LEU A 79 6.72 -2.80 13.31
C LEU A 79 7.85 -3.24 14.25
N TRP A 80 7.92 -4.53 14.63
CA TRP A 80 8.78 -5.06 15.71
C TRP A 80 10.26 -4.71 15.62
N GLN A 81 10.81 -4.79 14.41
CA GLN A 81 12.23 -4.59 14.23
C GLN A 81 12.51 -3.85 12.93
N GLU A 82 13.29 -2.79 13.05
CA GLU A 82 13.89 -2.08 11.93
C GLU A 82 15.33 -2.59 11.77
N LYS A 83 15.52 -3.51 10.82
CA LYS A 83 16.81 -4.12 10.49
C LYS A 83 17.03 -4.03 8.99
N ASP A 84 17.82 -3.04 8.57
CA ASP A 84 18.21 -2.91 7.17
C ASP A 84 19.22 -3.98 6.78
N VAL A 85 19.12 -4.40 5.52
CA VAL A 85 20.14 -5.27 4.93
C VAL A 85 21.37 -4.40 4.64
N PRO A 86 22.57 -4.78 5.12
CA PRO A 86 23.79 -4.03 4.84
C PRO A 86 24.00 -3.91 3.33
N ALA A 87 24.25 -2.69 2.85
CA ALA A 87 24.65 -2.48 1.46
C ALA A 87 26.03 -3.11 1.22
N GLN A 88 26.15 -3.84 0.11
CA GLN A 88 27.43 -4.38 -0.35
C GLN A 88 27.93 -3.58 -1.54
N ASN A 89 29.21 -3.74 -1.87
CA ASN A 89 29.76 -3.12 -3.06
C ASN A 89 29.08 -3.66 -4.33
N PRO A 90 28.86 -2.82 -5.34
CA PRO A 90 28.34 -3.27 -6.63
C PRO A 90 29.16 -4.42 -7.21
N PRO A 91 28.52 -5.52 -7.64
CA PRO A 91 29.22 -6.64 -8.29
C PRO A 91 29.89 -6.20 -9.59
N ALA A 92 31.11 -6.67 -9.81
CA ALA A 92 31.92 -6.30 -10.97
C ALA A 92 31.78 -7.32 -12.12
N ASP A 93 31.47 -8.57 -11.79
CA ASP A 93 31.28 -9.68 -12.71
C ASP A 93 29.98 -10.44 -12.36
N ILE A 94 29.36 -11.10 -13.32
CA ILE A 94 28.16 -11.91 -13.07
C ILE A 94 28.39 -12.97 -11.98
N ASN A 95 29.57 -13.57 -11.91
CA ASN A 95 29.88 -14.60 -10.92
C ASN A 95 29.91 -14.08 -9.49
N ASP A 96 29.97 -12.76 -9.27
CA ASP A 96 29.78 -12.17 -7.93
C ASP A 96 28.35 -12.35 -7.40
N CYS A 97 27.38 -12.66 -8.27
CA CYS A 97 25.96 -12.81 -7.96
C CYS A 97 25.47 -14.27 -7.97
N HIS A 98 26.36 -15.22 -8.26
CA HIS A 98 26.09 -16.65 -8.35
C HIS A 98 26.74 -17.42 -7.20
N GLY A 99 26.19 -18.61 -6.88
CA GLY A 99 26.88 -19.56 -6.01
C GLY A 99 28.17 -20.08 -6.65
N ALA A 100 29.12 -20.55 -5.85
CA ALA A 100 30.39 -21.09 -6.35
C ALA A 100 30.24 -22.27 -7.32
N GLU A 101 29.14 -23.02 -7.20
CA GLU A 101 28.81 -24.18 -8.04
C GLU A 101 28.10 -23.78 -9.35
N GLU A 102 27.65 -22.53 -9.47
CA GLU A 102 26.89 -22.00 -10.62
C GLU A 102 27.71 -21.01 -11.45
N ALA A 103 29.03 -20.98 -11.24
CA ALA A 103 29.91 -20.08 -11.94
C ALA A 103 29.86 -20.33 -13.45
N ILE A 104 29.72 -19.25 -14.21
CA ILE A 104 29.71 -19.23 -15.66
C ILE A 104 30.93 -18.47 -16.20
N ASP A 105 31.09 -18.44 -17.51
CA ASP A 105 32.13 -17.63 -18.15
C ASP A 105 32.02 -16.16 -17.70
N SER A 106 33.14 -15.62 -17.23
CA SER A 106 33.24 -14.24 -16.74
C SER A 106 32.80 -13.26 -17.83
N ARG A 107 31.87 -12.39 -17.45
CA ARG A 107 31.31 -11.34 -18.31
C ARG A 107 30.68 -10.23 -17.46
N PRO A 108 30.52 -9.04 -18.04
CA PRO A 108 29.69 -7.99 -17.45
C PRO A 108 28.28 -8.49 -17.15
N ILE A 109 27.71 -7.92 -16.09
CA ILE A 109 26.30 -8.13 -15.73
C ILE A 109 25.43 -7.50 -16.81
N LYS A 110 24.35 -8.19 -17.20
CA LYS A 110 23.34 -7.66 -18.09
C LYS A 110 22.14 -7.15 -17.29
N VAL A 111 21.70 -5.94 -17.57
CA VAL A 111 20.53 -5.32 -16.92
C VAL A 111 19.59 -4.79 -17.99
N ASP A 112 18.36 -5.28 -17.97
CA ASP A 112 17.28 -4.73 -18.77
C ASP A 112 16.43 -3.78 -17.92
N LEU A 113 16.29 -2.52 -18.34
CA LEU A 113 15.34 -1.60 -17.75
C LEU A 113 14.08 -1.54 -18.61
N PHE A 114 12.95 -1.93 -18.02
CA PHE A 114 11.63 -1.92 -18.65
C PHE A 114 10.83 -0.69 -18.24
N ILE A 115 10.41 0.10 -19.22
CA ILE A 115 9.45 1.21 -19.06
C ILE A 115 8.12 0.76 -19.65
N ALA A 116 7.16 0.40 -18.81
CA ALA A 116 5.84 -0.03 -19.26
C ALA A 116 4.92 1.17 -19.50
N THR A 117 4.36 1.27 -20.71
CA THR A 117 3.45 2.35 -21.10
C THR A 117 2.27 1.83 -21.93
N TYR A 118 1.15 2.55 -21.89
CA TYR A 118 -0.05 2.25 -22.64
C TYR A 118 -0.62 3.48 -23.35
N SER A 119 -0.88 4.55 -22.60
CA SER A 119 -1.52 5.77 -23.12
C SER A 119 -0.91 7.04 -22.54
N GLU A 120 0.20 6.94 -21.82
CA GLU A 120 0.90 8.08 -21.25
C GLU A 120 1.55 8.93 -22.34
N ASP A 121 1.56 10.24 -22.16
CA ASP A 121 2.16 11.18 -23.11
C ASP A 121 3.61 10.78 -23.47
N VAL A 122 3.96 10.79 -24.75
CA VAL A 122 5.26 10.32 -25.23
C VAL A 122 6.42 11.17 -24.72
N GLU A 123 6.21 12.47 -24.48
CA GLU A 123 7.24 13.35 -23.93
C GLU A 123 7.40 13.11 -22.43
N LEU A 124 6.33 12.74 -21.73
CA LEU A 124 6.44 12.26 -20.35
C LEU A 124 7.28 10.97 -20.28
N VAL A 125 7.04 10.01 -21.17
CA VAL A 125 7.84 8.77 -21.24
C VAL A 125 9.28 9.08 -21.64
N ARG A 126 9.50 10.04 -22.55
CA ARG A 126 10.85 10.50 -22.96
C ARG A 126 11.67 11.00 -21.77
N LEU A 127 11.06 11.67 -20.78
CA LEU A 127 11.77 12.08 -19.56
C LEU A 127 12.26 10.87 -18.75
N SER A 128 11.45 9.81 -18.67
CA SER A 128 11.85 8.54 -18.02
C SER A 128 12.97 7.83 -18.78
N ILE A 129 12.91 7.83 -20.12
CA ILE A 129 13.99 7.30 -20.97
C ILE A 129 15.30 8.05 -20.71
N ARG A 130 15.27 9.39 -20.71
CA ARG A 130 16.47 10.22 -20.51
C ARG A 130 17.08 10.06 -19.13
N ASP A 131 16.27 9.96 -18.08
CA ASP A 131 16.78 9.70 -16.74
C ASP A 131 17.37 8.27 -16.65
N ALA A 132 16.76 7.28 -17.30
CA ALA A 132 17.30 5.92 -17.41
C ALA A 132 18.62 5.86 -18.17
N LEU A 133 18.83 6.69 -19.21
CA LEU A 133 20.11 6.81 -19.93
C LEU A 133 21.24 7.39 -19.07
N ASN A 134 20.90 8.14 -18.02
CA ASN A 134 21.87 8.72 -17.10
C ASN A 134 22.23 7.81 -15.92
N VAL A 135 21.75 6.56 -15.90
CA VAL A 135 22.13 5.57 -14.89
C VAL A 135 23.63 5.29 -14.97
N THR A 136 24.29 5.34 -13.81
CA THR A 136 25.73 5.12 -13.69
C THR A 136 26.02 3.85 -12.90
N TYR A 137 27.10 3.18 -13.29
CA TYR A 137 27.58 1.98 -12.61
C TYR A 137 29.11 1.99 -12.57
N PRO A 138 29.75 1.64 -11.44
CA PRO A 138 31.20 1.78 -11.29
C PRO A 138 32.02 0.71 -12.03
N CYS A 139 31.37 -0.34 -12.53
CA CYS A 139 32.01 -1.47 -13.22
C CYS A 139 31.44 -1.63 -14.65
N PRO A 140 32.09 -2.43 -15.52
CA PRO A 140 31.50 -2.77 -16.83
C PRO A 140 30.09 -3.37 -16.68
N LEU A 141 29.14 -2.87 -17.47
CA LEU A 141 27.73 -3.25 -17.43
C LEU A 141 27.18 -3.30 -18.86
N ASP A 142 26.46 -4.37 -19.22
CA ASP A 142 25.62 -4.41 -20.43
C ASP A 142 24.21 -3.95 -20.03
N TYR A 143 23.92 -2.68 -20.28
CA TYR A 143 22.69 -2.04 -19.83
C TYR A 143 21.83 -1.64 -21.03
N ARG A 144 20.59 -2.13 -21.06
CA ARG A 144 19.65 -1.91 -22.17
C ARG A 144 18.32 -1.40 -21.65
N ILE A 145 17.79 -0.37 -22.32
CA ILE A 145 16.50 0.22 -22.00
C ILE A 145 15.48 -0.25 -23.03
N HIS A 146 14.34 -0.73 -22.55
CA HIS A 146 13.25 -1.24 -23.37
C HIS A 146 11.94 -0.57 -22.96
N VAL A 147 11.32 0.14 -23.91
CA VAL A 147 9.99 0.71 -23.75
C VAL A 147 8.99 -0.34 -24.21
N LEU A 148 8.15 -0.78 -23.27
CA LEU A 148 7.12 -1.80 -23.50
C LEU A 148 5.77 -1.09 -23.71
N ASP A 149 5.35 -0.94 -24.96
CA ASP A 149 4.17 -0.15 -25.33
C ASP A 149 2.96 -1.02 -25.72
N ASP A 150 2.00 -1.14 -24.80
CA ASP A 150 0.70 -1.81 -25.04
C ASP A 150 -0.27 -0.94 -25.88
N GLY A 151 0.07 0.32 -26.12
CA GLY A 151 -0.70 1.26 -26.94
C GLY A 151 -0.46 1.10 -28.44
N ARG A 152 0.63 0.45 -28.87
CA ARG A 152 1.05 0.31 -30.27
C ARG A 152 1.17 1.65 -31.00
N ARG A 153 1.78 2.64 -30.34
CA ARG A 153 1.80 4.04 -30.80
C ARG A 153 3.04 4.32 -31.66
N ALA A 154 2.81 4.73 -32.90
CA ALA A 154 3.89 5.05 -33.85
C ALA A 154 4.78 6.21 -33.37
N GLU A 155 4.17 7.22 -32.76
CA GLU A 155 4.83 8.34 -32.08
C GLU A 155 5.77 7.87 -30.95
N MET A 156 5.36 6.89 -30.14
CA MET A 156 6.21 6.35 -29.08
C MET A 156 7.41 5.60 -29.65
N LYS A 157 7.20 4.85 -30.74
CA LYS A 157 8.30 4.21 -31.47
C LYS A 157 9.29 5.26 -31.99
N ALA A 158 8.82 6.34 -32.59
CA ALA A 158 9.68 7.42 -33.10
C ALA A 158 10.54 8.03 -31.97
N VAL A 159 9.96 8.28 -30.80
CA VAL A 159 10.72 8.74 -29.62
C VAL A 159 11.80 7.74 -29.20
N CYS A 160 11.49 6.43 -29.22
CA CYS A 160 12.49 5.40 -28.90
C CYS A 160 13.64 5.37 -29.91
N ASP A 161 13.32 5.47 -31.20
CA ASP A 161 14.31 5.52 -32.29
C ASP A 161 15.21 6.78 -32.14
N GLU A 162 14.64 7.93 -31.77
CA GLU A 162 15.36 9.19 -31.54
C GLU A 162 16.29 9.15 -30.32
N GLU A 163 15.84 8.56 -29.20
CA GLU A 163 16.64 8.44 -27.97
C GLU A 163 17.59 7.21 -28.00
N GLY A 164 17.52 6.37 -29.04
CA GLY A 164 18.39 5.21 -29.23
C GLY A 164 18.10 4.05 -28.28
N VAL A 165 16.82 3.86 -27.89
CA VAL A 165 16.39 2.77 -26.99
C VAL A 165 15.45 1.78 -27.69
N ASN A 166 15.29 0.60 -27.11
CA ASN A 166 14.48 -0.45 -27.74
C ASN A 166 12.98 -0.17 -27.57
N TYR A 167 12.22 -0.36 -28.64
CA TYR A 167 10.75 -0.33 -28.61
C TYR A 167 10.20 -1.75 -28.77
N ILE A 168 9.43 -2.20 -27.78
CA ILE A 168 8.81 -3.52 -27.77
C ILE A 168 7.30 -3.35 -27.64
N THR A 169 6.55 -4.07 -28.46
CA THR A 169 5.08 -4.07 -28.44
C THR A 169 4.54 -5.48 -28.70
N ARG A 170 3.21 -5.66 -28.63
CA ARG A 170 2.53 -6.94 -28.85
C ARG A 170 1.14 -6.79 -29.48
N GLN A 171 0.63 -7.90 -30.01
CA GLN A 171 -0.62 -7.92 -30.79
C GLN A 171 -1.89 -7.77 -29.95
N ASN A 172 -1.89 -8.22 -28.69
CA ASN A 172 -3.05 -8.15 -27.80
C ASN A 172 -2.64 -7.60 -26.42
N ASN A 173 -3.63 -7.18 -25.62
CA ASN A 173 -3.40 -6.59 -24.30
C ASN A 173 -3.76 -7.56 -23.16
N MET A 174 -3.66 -8.87 -23.40
CA MET A 174 -3.99 -9.88 -22.39
C MET A 174 -3.08 -9.73 -21.17
N GLY A 175 -3.65 -9.78 -19.96
CA GLY A 175 -2.87 -9.66 -18.72
C GLY A 175 -2.33 -8.26 -18.42
N TYR A 176 -2.74 -7.21 -19.15
CA TYR A 176 -2.36 -5.81 -18.91
C TYR A 176 -0.84 -5.65 -18.73
N LYS A 177 -0.39 -4.89 -17.72
CA LYS A 177 1.02 -4.66 -17.40
C LYS A 177 1.81 -5.97 -17.21
N ALA A 178 1.26 -6.95 -16.48
CA ALA A 178 1.92 -8.24 -16.26
C ALA A 178 2.17 -8.99 -17.59
N GLY A 179 1.21 -8.95 -18.51
CA GLY A 179 1.37 -9.50 -19.85
C GLY A 179 2.36 -8.73 -20.72
N ASN A 180 2.43 -7.40 -20.57
CA ASN A 180 3.41 -6.57 -21.26
C ASN A 180 4.84 -6.88 -20.79
N LEU A 181 5.05 -7.01 -19.47
CA LEU A 181 6.32 -7.43 -18.87
C LEU A 181 6.73 -8.82 -19.36
N ARG A 182 5.79 -9.79 -19.42
CA ARG A 182 6.05 -11.11 -20.00
C ARG A 182 6.58 -11.01 -21.43
N ASN A 183 5.90 -10.24 -22.29
CA ASN A 183 6.33 -10.06 -23.68
C ASN A 183 7.73 -9.44 -23.77
N GLY A 184 8.07 -8.49 -22.89
CA GLY A 184 9.43 -7.97 -22.76
C GLY A 184 10.45 -9.04 -22.36
N LEU A 185 10.11 -9.90 -21.38
CA LEU A 185 10.98 -11.00 -20.95
C LEU A 185 11.27 -12.01 -22.06
N GLU A 186 10.32 -12.27 -22.95
CA GLU A 186 10.47 -13.19 -24.09
C GLU A 186 11.44 -12.67 -25.17
N GLN A 187 11.69 -11.36 -25.20
CA GLN A 187 12.50 -10.70 -26.24
C GLN A 187 13.85 -10.18 -25.72
N THR A 188 14.18 -10.43 -24.44
CA THR A 188 15.35 -9.86 -23.76
C THR A 188 16.06 -10.90 -22.89
N ASP A 189 17.35 -10.67 -22.59
CA ASP A 189 18.24 -11.67 -22.00
C ASP A 189 19.06 -11.16 -20.79
N GLY A 190 18.64 -10.06 -20.15
CA GLY A 190 19.34 -9.49 -19.00
C GLY A 190 19.28 -10.35 -17.73
N ASP A 191 20.35 -10.37 -16.94
CA ASP A 191 20.40 -11.13 -15.68
C ASP A 191 19.45 -10.54 -14.63
N PHE A 192 19.35 -9.21 -14.62
CA PHE A 192 18.45 -8.45 -13.77
C PHE A 192 17.51 -7.57 -14.60
N ILE A 193 16.30 -7.39 -14.09
CA ILE A 193 15.25 -6.58 -14.70
C ILE A 193 14.89 -5.44 -13.76
N VAL A 194 14.97 -4.20 -14.24
CA VAL A 194 14.43 -3.02 -13.55
C VAL A 194 13.03 -2.75 -14.10
N ILE A 195 12.03 -2.68 -13.23
CA ILE A 195 10.65 -2.39 -13.62
C ILE A 195 10.30 -0.94 -13.28
N CYS A 196 9.92 -0.18 -14.29
CA CYS A 196 9.48 1.21 -14.21
C CYS A 196 8.08 1.36 -14.81
N ASP A 197 7.22 2.12 -14.14
CA ASP A 197 6.05 2.70 -14.81
C ASP A 197 6.50 3.80 -15.78
N ALA A 198 5.63 4.19 -16.70
CA ALA A 198 5.87 5.25 -17.68
C ALA A 198 6.39 6.57 -17.07
N ASP A 199 5.95 6.92 -15.86
CA ASP A 199 6.33 8.12 -15.12
C ASP A 199 7.41 7.86 -14.05
N THR A 200 7.92 6.63 -13.95
CA THR A 200 9.01 6.29 -13.02
C THR A 200 10.34 6.74 -13.60
N ARG A 201 10.92 7.78 -13.01
CA ARG A 201 12.18 8.36 -13.39
C ARG A 201 13.27 7.96 -12.39
N VAL A 202 14.18 7.09 -12.83
CA VAL A 202 15.24 6.53 -11.97
C VAL A 202 16.38 7.52 -11.75
N PHE A 203 17.05 7.44 -10.60
CA PHE A 203 18.24 8.24 -10.34
C PHE A 203 19.49 7.59 -10.91
N PRO A 204 20.54 8.39 -11.23
CA PRO A 204 21.82 7.87 -11.70
C PRO A 204 22.44 6.80 -10.81
N THR A 205 22.11 6.81 -9.52
CA THR A 205 22.68 5.94 -8.49
C THR A 205 21.96 4.61 -8.32
N LEU A 206 20.79 4.40 -8.93
CA LEU A 206 19.92 3.23 -8.70
C LEU A 206 20.71 1.92 -8.65
N LEU A 207 21.37 1.55 -9.74
CA LEU A 207 22.08 0.27 -9.85
C LEU A 207 23.29 0.20 -8.92
N SER A 208 24.02 1.31 -8.76
CA SER A 208 25.19 1.38 -7.88
C SER A 208 24.84 1.23 -6.38
N HIS A 209 23.62 1.55 -5.98
CA HIS A 209 23.16 1.40 -4.60
C HIS A 209 22.41 0.07 -4.36
N THR A 210 21.88 -0.57 -5.41
CA THR A 210 21.01 -1.76 -5.25
C THR A 210 21.61 -3.08 -5.73
N LEU A 211 22.47 -3.09 -6.77
CA LEU A 211 22.96 -4.37 -7.32
C LEU A 211 23.85 -5.15 -6.33
N GLY A 212 24.48 -4.47 -5.38
CA GLY A 212 25.25 -5.10 -4.30
C GLY A 212 24.46 -6.13 -3.48
N TYR A 213 23.13 -5.98 -3.36
CA TYR A 213 22.32 -6.95 -2.62
C TYR A 213 22.24 -8.32 -3.31
N PHE A 214 22.39 -8.37 -4.64
CA PHE A 214 22.33 -9.61 -5.42
C PHE A 214 23.62 -10.43 -5.38
N ARG A 215 24.64 -9.96 -4.64
CA ARG A 215 25.78 -10.83 -4.26
C ARG A 215 25.34 -11.99 -3.37
N ASP A 216 24.20 -11.85 -2.70
CA ASP A 216 23.47 -12.96 -2.10
C ASP A 216 22.66 -13.66 -3.22
N PRO A 217 23.00 -14.91 -3.58
CA PRO A 217 22.34 -15.63 -4.67
C PRO A 217 20.84 -15.83 -4.41
N ASP A 218 20.44 -15.86 -3.14
CA ASP A 218 19.05 -16.05 -2.75
C ASP A 218 18.21 -14.76 -2.85
N VAL A 219 18.80 -13.59 -3.15
CA VAL A 219 18.03 -12.36 -3.33
C VAL A 219 17.34 -12.37 -4.69
N ALA A 220 16.02 -12.43 -4.67
CA ALA A 220 15.16 -12.42 -5.85
C ALA A 220 14.81 -11.01 -6.31
N TRP A 221 14.59 -10.06 -5.38
CA TRP A 221 14.35 -8.66 -5.75
C TRP A 221 14.79 -7.66 -4.69
N VAL A 222 15.00 -6.43 -5.15
CA VAL A 222 15.24 -5.24 -4.33
C VAL A 222 14.16 -4.20 -4.67
N GLN A 223 13.37 -3.81 -3.68
CA GLN A 223 12.41 -2.71 -3.79
C GLN A 223 13.05 -1.42 -3.28
N THR A 224 12.85 -0.31 -4.00
CA THR A 224 13.21 1.03 -3.53
C THR A 224 11.94 1.84 -3.20
N PRO A 225 11.99 2.84 -2.29
CA PRO A 225 10.86 3.71 -2.02
C PRO A 225 10.49 4.52 -3.28
N GLN A 226 9.20 4.63 -3.54
CA GLN A 226 8.67 5.48 -4.61
C GLN A 226 8.43 6.88 -4.06
N TRP A 227 8.99 7.92 -4.69
CA TRP A 227 8.86 9.30 -4.24
C TRP A 227 8.08 10.16 -5.22
N PHE A 228 6.94 10.68 -4.76
CA PHE A 228 6.19 11.70 -5.50
C PHE A 228 6.80 13.08 -5.28
N TYR A 229 7.46 13.60 -6.30
CA TYR A 229 8.21 14.86 -6.20
C TYR A 229 7.36 16.10 -6.50
N ASP A 230 6.16 15.90 -7.03
CA ASP A 230 5.19 16.94 -7.43
C ASP A 230 4.20 17.31 -6.32
N LEU A 231 4.30 16.68 -5.14
CA LEU A 231 3.38 16.95 -4.03
C LEU A 231 3.42 18.42 -3.60
N PRO A 232 2.26 19.07 -3.45
CA PRO A 232 2.19 20.40 -2.85
C PRO A 232 2.70 20.36 -1.42
N GLU A 233 3.78 21.11 -1.14
CA GLU A 233 4.31 21.24 0.23
C GLU A 233 3.37 22.08 1.11
N GLY A 234 2.52 22.89 0.50
CA GLY A 234 1.66 23.85 1.18
C GLY A 234 2.43 24.98 1.88
N GLU A 235 1.70 25.78 2.63
CA GLU A 235 2.23 26.91 3.40
C GLU A 235 1.88 26.74 4.88
N ARG A 236 2.86 26.97 5.76
CA ARG A 236 2.63 26.92 7.22
C ARG A 236 1.62 27.99 7.65
N LEU A 237 0.75 27.62 8.60
CA LEU A 237 -0.31 28.48 9.14
C LEU A 237 0.18 29.87 9.58
N PRO A 238 1.33 30.04 10.29
CA PRO A 238 1.87 31.35 10.63
C PRO A 238 2.14 32.23 9.40
N ARG A 239 2.72 31.67 8.32
CA ARG A 239 3.04 32.43 7.10
C ARG A 239 1.77 32.78 6.33
N TRP A 240 0.85 31.82 6.23
CA TRP A 240 -0.43 32.02 5.59
C TRP A 240 -1.25 33.12 6.30
N LEU A 241 -1.32 33.09 7.64
CA LEU A 241 -1.96 34.15 8.42
C LEU A 241 -1.21 35.48 8.32
N ALA A 242 0.12 35.45 8.27
CA ALA A 242 0.93 36.66 8.12
C ALA A 242 0.63 37.42 6.83
N ARG A 243 0.32 36.73 5.72
CA ARG A 243 -0.09 37.39 4.47
C ARG A 243 -1.42 38.13 4.60
N ARG A 244 -2.31 37.68 5.48
CA ARG A 244 -3.65 38.29 5.65
C ARG A 244 -3.68 39.38 6.70
N THR A 245 -2.98 39.20 7.82
CA THR A 245 -3.06 40.09 8.99
C THR A 245 -1.70 40.52 9.54
N GLY A 246 -0.62 40.33 8.79
CA GLY A 246 0.73 40.80 9.12
C GLY A 246 1.33 40.09 10.34
N LYS A 247 2.12 40.83 11.14
CA LYS A 247 2.85 40.27 12.31
C LYS A 247 1.91 39.65 13.35
N ALA A 248 0.71 40.20 13.52
CA ALA A 248 -0.30 39.65 14.44
C ALA A 248 -0.79 38.27 13.98
N GLY A 249 -1.02 38.10 12.68
CA GLY A 249 -1.34 36.81 12.07
C GLY A 249 -0.25 35.77 12.25
N TYR A 250 1.02 36.18 12.07
CA TYR A 250 2.16 35.30 12.31
C TYR A 250 2.21 34.81 13.75
N ALA A 251 2.07 35.72 14.73
CA ALA A 251 2.09 35.38 16.15
C ALA A 251 0.93 34.43 16.52
N LEU A 252 -0.27 34.68 16.00
CA LEU A 252 -1.43 33.82 16.20
C LEU A 252 -1.19 32.43 15.61
N GLY A 253 -0.78 32.34 14.35
CA GLY A 253 -0.50 31.05 13.71
C GLY A 253 0.61 30.29 14.39
N TRP A 254 1.66 30.97 14.84
CA TRP A 254 2.76 30.35 15.58
C TRP A 254 2.29 29.80 16.93
N THR A 255 1.42 30.54 17.63
CA THR A 255 0.82 30.09 18.90
C THR A 255 -0.08 28.88 18.68
N LEU A 256 -0.92 28.90 17.64
CA LEU A 256 -1.77 27.77 17.28
C LEU A 256 -0.93 26.53 16.92
N GLU A 257 0.15 26.69 16.16
CA GLU A 257 1.04 25.57 15.84
C GLU A 257 1.79 25.01 17.06
N LYS A 258 2.04 25.82 18.10
CA LYS A 258 2.62 25.35 19.35
C LYS A 258 1.66 24.46 20.16
N ILE A 259 0.36 24.71 20.03
CA ILE A 259 -0.69 23.97 20.74
C ILE A 259 -1.09 22.72 19.96
N CYS A 260 -1.35 22.87 18.66
CA CYS A 260 -1.94 21.83 17.81
C CYS A 260 -0.90 21.06 16.99
N GLY A 261 0.37 21.47 17.01
CA GLY A 261 1.40 20.99 16.11
C GLY A 261 1.45 21.77 14.78
N PRO A 262 2.43 21.51 13.92
CA PRO A 262 2.57 22.21 12.64
C PRO A 262 1.32 22.03 11.77
N VAL A 263 0.78 23.13 11.27
CA VAL A 263 -0.42 23.15 10.41
C VAL A 263 -0.01 23.71 9.06
N THR A 264 -0.12 22.88 8.02
CA THR A 264 0.29 23.25 6.66
C THR A 264 -0.93 23.28 5.76
N LEU A 265 -1.28 24.49 5.30
CA LEU A 265 -2.42 24.77 4.43
C LEU A 265 -2.03 24.58 2.97
N GLY A 266 -2.89 23.96 2.17
CA GLY A 266 -2.59 23.71 0.75
C GLY A 266 -1.51 22.63 0.51
N ARG A 267 -1.23 21.80 1.52
CA ARG A 267 -0.48 20.55 1.33
C ARG A 267 -1.31 19.57 0.51
N ASP A 268 -0.66 18.54 -0.04
CA ASP A 268 -1.33 17.44 -0.74
C ASP A 268 -2.59 16.95 0.02
N PRO A 269 -3.79 17.04 -0.59
CA PRO A 269 -5.02 16.63 0.07
C PRO A 269 -5.29 15.12 -0.06
N PHE A 270 -4.53 14.40 -0.89
CA PHE A 270 -4.82 13.01 -1.26
C PHE A 270 -3.95 11.98 -0.52
N PHE A 271 -3.21 12.36 0.53
CA PHE A 271 -2.37 11.44 1.30
C PHE A 271 -1.44 10.60 0.40
N ASN A 272 -0.88 11.23 -0.63
CA ASN A 272 -0.01 10.58 -1.60
C ASN A 272 1.38 10.32 -1.04
N ASP A 273 1.82 11.05 -0.01
CA ASP A 273 3.11 10.83 0.65
C ASP A 273 3.23 9.37 1.15
N PRO A 274 4.10 8.55 0.53
CA PRO A 274 4.15 7.13 0.79
C PRO A 274 5.16 6.77 1.89
N ARG A 275 5.79 7.75 2.55
CA ARG A 275 6.83 7.51 3.58
C ARG A 275 6.36 6.62 4.72
N MET A 276 5.12 6.76 5.18
CA MET A 276 4.56 5.88 6.21
C MET A 276 4.60 4.40 5.78
N PHE A 277 4.38 4.14 4.50
CA PHE A 277 4.47 2.79 3.95
C PHE A 277 5.93 2.36 3.75
N TYR A 278 6.73 3.11 3.01
CA TYR A 278 8.09 2.68 2.66
C TYR A 278 9.09 2.73 3.82
N ASP A 279 9.11 3.81 4.60
CA ASP A 279 10.12 4.02 5.66
C ASP A 279 9.79 3.31 6.96
N VAL A 280 8.49 3.11 7.25
CA VAL A 280 8.03 2.53 8.53
C VAL A 280 7.52 1.11 8.34
N ILE A 281 6.54 0.91 7.46
CA ILE A 281 5.85 -0.38 7.35
C ILE A 281 6.69 -1.40 6.57
N LEU A 282 7.05 -1.12 5.33
CA LEU A 282 7.68 -2.08 4.42
C LEU A 282 9.14 -2.35 4.80
N ARG A 283 9.90 -1.30 5.14
CA ARG A 283 11.30 -1.44 5.59
C ARG A 283 11.44 -2.31 6.84
N ARG A 284 10.47 -2.26 7.77
CA ARG A 284 10.44 -3.12 8.96
C ARG A 284 9.99 -4.55 8.68
N ARG A 285 9.80 -4.94 7.41
CA ARG A 285 9.61 -6.34 7.00
C ARG A 285 10.90 -7.02 6.54
N ASN A 286 12.00 -6.28 6.40
CA ASN A 286 13.30 -6.83 6.01
C ASN A 286 13.76 -7.97 6.95
N TRP A 287 13.60 -7.81 8.27
CA TRP A 287 14.00 -8.84 9.24
C TRP A 287 13.23 -10.16 9.09
N ALA A 288 12.00 -10.08 8.58
CA ALA A 288 11.11 -11.22 8.39
C ALA A 288 11.18 -11.79 6.97
N ASN A 289 12.06 -11.28 6.11
CA ASN A 289 12.11 -11.63 4.68
C ASN A 289 10.73 -11.53 4.00
N ALA A 290 10.05 -10.40 4.22
CA ALA A 290 8.66 -10.20 3.80
C ALA A 290 8.43 -8.81 3.17
N ALA A 291 9.49 -8.14 2.72
CA ALA A 291 9.38 -6.92 1.95
C ALA A 291 8.93 -7.28 0.53
N PHE A 292 7.70 -6.95 0.16
CA PHE A 292 7.14 -7.29 -1.15
C PHE A 292 7.38 -6.18 -2.17
N CYS A 293 7.38 -6.55 -3.46
CA CYS A 293 7.50 -5.61 -4.57
C CYS A 293 6.21 -4.78 -4.74
N CYS A 294 6.35 -3.52 -5.17
CA CYS A 294 5.26 -2.55 -5.33
C CYS A 294 5.09 -2.11 -6.79
N GLY A 295 5.42 -2.98 -7.74
CA GLY A 295 5.13 -2.83 -9.17
C GLY A 295 6.05 -1.88 -9.96
N ALA A 296 6.78 -0.98 -9.30
CA ALA A 296 7.72 -0.07 -9.95
C ALA A 296 8.90 0.28 -9.02
N ALA A 297 9.98 0.81 -9.61
CA ALA A 297 11.22 1.15 -8.91
C ALA A 297 11.82 -0.07 -8.16
N SER A 298 11.78 -1.22 -8.83
CA SER A 298 12.23 -2.50 -8.29
C SER A 298 13.15 -3.21 -9.27
N ILE A 299 14.14 -3.91 -8.73
CA ILE A 299 15.11 -4.70 -9.48
C ILE A 299 14.85 -6.17 -9.16
N HIS A 300 14.76 -7.02 -10.17
CA HIS A 300 14.42 -8.44 -10.05
C HIS A 300 15.52 -9.30 -10.68
N ARG A 301 15.89 -10.39 -10.03
CA ARG A 301 16.70 -11.46 -10.60
C ARG A 301 15.84 -12.23 -11.59
N ARG A 302 16.23 -12.26 -12.87
CA ARG A 302 15.46 -12.92 -13.94
C ARG A 302 15.21 -14.39 -13.63
N GLU A 303 16.25 -15.09 -13.19
CA GLU A 303 16.17 -16.50 -12.82
C GLU A 303 15.06 -16.77 -11.79
N ALA A 304 15.03 -15.99 -10.71
CA ALA A 304 14.02 -16.16 -9.66
C ALA A 304 12.60 -16.01 -10.21
N VAL A 305 12.36 -14.97 -11.02
CA VAL A 305 11.07 -14.72 -11.67
C VAL A 305 10.69 -15.88 -12.59
N MET A 306 11.63 -16.37 -13.40
CA MET A 306 11.37 -17.46 -14.35
C MET A 306 11.13 -18.81 -13.66
N GLN A 307 11.87 -19.13 -12.60
CA GLN A 307 11.63 -20.34 -11.81
C GLN A 307 10.25 -20.29 -11.13
N ALA A 308 9.87 -19.14 -10.58
CA ALA A 308 8.53 -18.94 -10.02
C ALA A 308 7.42 -19.08 -11.08
N ALA A 309 7.68 -18.60 -12.30
CA ALA A 309 6.80 -18.76 -13.46
C ALA A 309 6.56 -20.23 -13.79
N LEU A 310 7.64 -21.00 -13.94
CA LEU A 310 7.60 -22.42 -14.30
C LEU A 310 6.85 -23.23 -13.26
N ARG A 311 7.08 -22.95 -11.98
CA ARG A 311 6.35 -23.62 -10.90
C ARG A 311 4.86 -23.26 -10.89
N SER A 312 4.54 -21.99 -11.10
CA SER A 312 3.14 -21.54 -11.20
C SER A 312 2.42 -22.17 -12.38
N TYR A 313 3.14 -22.33 -13.49
CA TYR A 313 2.67 -23.01 -14.68
C TYR A 313 2.35 -24.48 -14.42
N VAL A 314 3.26 -25.24 -13.79
CA VAL A 314 3.01 -26.65 -13.41
C VAL A 314 1.76 -26.77 -12.52
N TRP A 315 1.58 -25.88 -11.54
CA TRP A 315 0.38 -25.89 -10.71
C TRP A 315 -0.91 -25.63 -11.47
N ASN A 316 -0.88 -24.70 -12.43
CA ASN A 316 -2.06 -24.40 -13.24
C ASN A 316 -2.43 -25.60 -14.13
N VAL A 317 -1.43 -26.27 -14.71
CA VAL A 317 -1.61 -27.50 -15.48
C VAL A 317 -2.25 -28.59 -14.61
N ASP A 318 -1.68 -28.87 -13.44
CA ASP A 318 -2.22 -29.91 -12.54
C ASP A 318 -3.64 -29.56 -12.05
N ALA A 319 -3.91 -28.29 -11.75
CA ALA A 319 -5.24 -27.84 -11.32
C ALA A 319 -6.31 -27.94 -12.42
N GLU A 320 -5.96 -27.66 -13.66
CA GLU A 320 -6.87 -27.81 -14.80
C GLU A 320 -7.16 -29.28 -15.08
N ILE A 321 -6.13 -30.14 -15.06
CA ILE A 321 -6.29 -31.61 -15.15
C ILE A 321 -7.19 -32.12 -14.03
N ASP A 322 -6.96 -31.69 -12.78
CA ASP A 322 -7.78 -32.10 -11.65
C ASP A 322 -9.24 -31.62 -11.79
N ARG A 323 -9.49 -30.44 -12.36
CA ARG A 323 -10.85 -29.94 -12.57
C ARG A 323 -11.69 -30.87 -13.45
N HIS A 324 -11.10 -31.41 -14.52
CA HIS A 324 -11.81 -32.32 -15.44
C HIS A 324 -11.88 -33.77 -14.95
N THR A 325 -11.03 -34.15 -14.00
CA THR A 325 -10.89 -35.54 -13.56
C THR A 325 -11.38 -35.81 -12.14
N ARG A 326 -11.66 -34.77 -11.33
CA ARG A 326 -12.03 -34.90 -9.92
C ARG A 326 -13.29 -35.73 -9.65
N ASP A 327 -14.25 -35.75 -10.58
CA ASP A 327 -15.53 -36.43 -10.41
C ASP A 327 -15.47 -37.92 -10.81
N ILE A 328 -14.34 -38.37 -11.35
CA ILE A 328 -14.08 -39.76 -11.71
C ILE A 328 -13.77 -40.57 -10.45
N ARG A 329 -14.63 -41.56 -10.16
CA ARG A 329 -14.52 -42.40 -8.96
C ARG A 329 -13.49 -43.53 -9.07
N ASP A 330 -13.28 -44.06 -10.28
CA ASP A 330 -12.28 -45.13 -10.51
C ASP A 330 -10.87 -44.53 -10.58
N PRO A 331 -9.96 -44.87 -9.63
CA PRO A 331 -8.61 -44.33 -9.60
C PRO A 331 -7.79 -44.67 -10.85
N ALA A 332 -7.99 -45.86 -11.44
CA ALA A 332 -7.22 -46.29 -12.60
C ALA A 332 -7.61 -45.48 -13.85
N MET A 333 -8.91 -45.34 -14.09
CA MET A 333 -9.43 -44.48 -15.16
C MET A 333 -9.06 -43.01 -14.96
N ARG A 334 -9.11 -42.50 -13.73
CA ARG A 334 -8.68 -41.13 -13.41
C ARG A 334 -7.22 -40.93 -13.81
N ALA A 335 -6.31 -41.78 -13.36
CA ALA A 335 -4.88 -41.65 -13.65
C ALA A 335 -4.59 -41.72 -15.17
N ALA A 336 -5.20 -42.67 -15.88
CA ALA A 336 -5.02 -42.80 -17.33
C ALA A 336 -5.52 -41.56 -18.09
N LEU A 337 -6.66 -40.98 -17.68
CA LEU A 337 -7.16 -39.76 -18.29
C LEU A 337 -6.27 -38.55 -17.96
N GLN A 338 -5.78 -38.43 -16.72
CA GLN A 338 -4.85 -37.37 -16.34
C GLN A 338 -3.57 -37.41 -17.19
N GLU A 339 -3.03 -38.60 -17.45
CA GLU A 339 -1.86 -38.79 -18.31
C GLU A 339 -2.16 -38.42 -19.78
N ALA A 340 -3.31 -38.84 -20.31
CA ALA A 340 -3.71 -38.51 -21.69
C ALA A 340 -4.00 -37.01 -21.90
N MET A 341 -4.54 -36.32 -20.88
CA MET A 341 -4.85 -34.89 -20.95
C MET A 341 -3.60 -34.01 -20.80
N ARG A 342 -2.56 -34.47 -20.09
CA ARG A 342 -1.42 -33.65 -19.70
C ARG A 342 -0.73 -32.94 -20.88
N PRO A 343 -0.42 -33.58 -22.03
CA PRO A 343 0.18 -32.88 -23.16
C PRO A 343 -0.69 -31.76 -23.75
N HIS A 344 -2.00 -31.97 -23.80
CA HIS A 344 -2.96 -30.99 -24.32
C HIS A 344 -3.07 -29.78 -23.38
N VAL A 345 -3.23 -30.03 -22.08
CA VAL A 345 -3.33 -28.97 -21.07
C VAL A 345 -2.03 -28.15 -20.99
N ILE A 346 -0.86 -28.79 -21.12
CA ILE A 346 0.43 -28.10 -21.22
C ILE A 346 0.41 -27.13 -22.42
N TYR A 347 -0.02 -27.59 -23.60
CA TYR A 347 -0.03 -26.72 -24.78
C TYR A 347 -0.99 -25.54 -24.65
N ASP A 348 -2.14 -25.75 -24.02
CA ASP A 348 -3.18 -24.72 -23.84
C ASP A 348 -2.91 -23.77 -22.68
N THR A 349 -2.03 -24.14 -21.75
CA THR A 349 -1.67 -23.29 -20.61
C THR A 349 -0.56 -22.32 -21.01
N GLU A 350 -0.70 -21.03 -20.68
CA GLU A 350 0.35 -20.05 -20.92
C GLU A 350 1.32 -19.96 -19.73
N LEU A 351 2.62 -19.85 -20.02
CA LEU A 351 3.65 -19.55 -19.02
C LEU A 351 3.58 -18.05 -18.67
N THR A 352 3.24 -17.71 -17.43
CA THR A 352 3.09 -16.33 -16.97
C THR A 352 4.11 -15.98 -15.86
N PRO A 353 5.21 -15.26 -16.18
CA PRO A 353 6.20 -14.85 -15.19
C PRO A 353 5.66 -13.92 -14.10
N TYR A 354 4.74 -13.04 -14.49
CA TYR A 354 3.93 -12.25 -13.57
C TYR A 354 2.49 -12.71 -13.72
N LYS A 355 1.80 -12.98 -12.59
CA LYS A 355 0.40 -13.40 -12.64
C LYS A 355 -0.45 -12.29 -13.24
N PHE A 356 -1.42 -12.65 -14.08
CA PHE A 356 -2.40 -11.71 -14.62
C PHE A 356 -3.43 -11.35 -13.55
N HIS A 357 -3.04 -10.42 -12.68
CA HIS A 357 -3.82 -9.99 -11.52
C HIS A 357 -3.63 -8.48 -11.29
N VAL A 358 -4.60 -7.81 -10.65
CA VAL A 358 -4.57 -6.35 -10.40
C VAL A 358 -3.43 -5.96 -9.44
N SER A 359 -3.04 -6.90 -8.57
CA SER A 359 -1.93 -6.79 -7.63
C SER A 359 -0.96 -7.93 -7.91
N GLU A 360 -0.39 -7.95 -9.12
CA GLU A 360 0.58 -8.97 -9.53
C GLU A 360 1.86 -8.88 -8.70
N ASP A 361 2.24 -7.67 -8.32
CA ASP A 361 3.44 -7.32 -7.58
C ASP A 361 3.55 -8.04 -6.23
N ILE A 362 2.55 -7.90 -5.36
CA ILE A 362 2.48 -8.61 -4.07
C ILE A 362 2.27 -10.11 -4.28
N TYR A 363 1.52 -10.51 -5.31
CA TYR A 363 1.28 -11.92 -5.59
C TYR A 363 2.57 -12.65 -5.97
N THR A 364 3.34 -12.11 -6.90
CA THR A 364 4.66 -12.65 -7.30
C THR A 364 5.60 -12.72 -6.10
N SER A 365 5.55 -11.71 -5.21
CA SER A 365 6.32 -11.73 -3.96
C SER A 365 5.92 -12.88 -3.03
N ILE A 366 4.63 -13.23 -2.95
CA ILE A 366 4.13 -14.39 -2.18
C ILE A 366 4.59 -15.71 -2.81
N VAL A 367 4.54 -15.81 -4.14
CA VAL A 367 5.02 -17.01 -4.87
C VAL A 367 6.49 -17.25 -4.59
N LEU A 368 7.33 -16.22 -4.74
CA LEU A 368 8.77 -16.32 -4.52
C LEU A 368 9.12 -16.63 -3.07
N HIS A 369 8.56 -15.88 -2.10
CA HIS A 369 8.78 -16.15 -0.68
C HIS A 369 8.22 -17.50 -0.23
N GLY A 370 7.17 -17.99 -0.89
CA GLY A 370 6.55 -19.29 -0.64
C GLY A 370 7.30 -20.46 -1.29
N ASP A 371 8.48 -20.20 -1.87
CA ASP A 371 9.33 -21.23 -2.44
C ASP A 371 10.17 -21.98 -1.42
N ASP A 372 9.88 -23.27 -1.29
CA ASP A 372 10.55 -24.17 -0.35
C ASP A 372 11.94 -24.59 -0.86
N ALA A 373 12.11 -24.65 -2.20
CA ALA A 373 13.34 -25.14 -2.81
C ALA A 373 14.49 -24.12 -2.69
N HIS A 374 14.27 -22.88 -3.15
CA HIS A 374 15.29 -21.83 -3.16
C HIS A 374 15.16 -20.86 -1.99
N ARG A 375 13.97 -20.76 -1.35
CA ARG A 375 13.71 -19.85 -0.23
C ARG A 375 14.14 -18.40 -0.51
N TRP A 376 13.75 -17.91 -1.68
CA TRP A 376 14.05 -16.57 -2.16
C TRP A 376 13.87 -15.48 -1.11
N ARG A 377 14.75 -14.48 -1.19
CA ARG A 377 14.84 -13.34 -0.29
C ARG A 377 14.53 -12.04 -1.00
N SER A 378 14.06 -11.09 -0.21
CA SER A 378 13.75 -9.74 -0.66
C SER A 378 14.46 -8.69 0.18
N VAL A 379 14.69 -7.52 -0.43
CA VAL A 379 15.29 -6.38 0.24
C VAL A 379 14.47 -5.13 -0.04
N MET A 380 14.01 -4.45 1.01
CA MET A 380 13.58 -3.06 0.94
C MET A 380 14.81 -2.17 1.16
N HIS A 381 15.31 -1.57 0.08
CA HIS A 381 16.40 -0.59 0.15
C HIS A 381 15.88 0.70 0.79
N PRO A 382 16.60 1.29 1.77
CA PRO A 382 16.07 2.43 2.52
C PRO A 382 16.09 3.76 1.77
N ARG A 383 16.97 3.97 0.77
CA ARG A 383 17.08 5.25 0.05
C ARG A 383 16.16 5.28 -1.17
N ILE A 384 15.65 6.46 -1.46
CA ILE A 384 14.87 6.74 -2.66
C ILE A 384 15.84 6.78 -3.86
N GLU A 385 15.59 5.92 -4.85
CA GLU A 385 16.38 5.83 -6.09
C GLU A 385 15.56 6.14 -7.34
N SER A 386 14.34 6.65 -7.17
CA SER A 386 13.48 7.09 -8.27
C SER A 386 12.50 8.17 -7.82
N LYS A 387 11.98 8.94 -8.79
CA LYS A 387 10.90 9.90 -8.61
C LYS A 387 9.74 9.58 -9.55
N MET A 388 8.52 9.85 -9.12
CA MET A 388 7.27 9.49 -9.82
C MET A 388 6.24 10.63 -9.72
N LEU A 389 5.16 10.56 -10.49
CA LEU A 389 4.10 11.55 -10.46
C LEU A 389 2.93 11.10 -9.59
N SER A 390 2.43 12.02 -8.76
CA SER A 390 1.25 11.76 -7.96
C SER A 390 -0.03 11.79 -8.82
N PRO A 391 -1.12 11.10 -8.39
CA PRO A 391 -2.44 11.29 -8.98
C PRO A 391 -2.89 12.75 -8.87
N GLN A 392 -3.28 13.34 -10.00
CA GLN A 392 -3.60 14.78 -10.08
C GLN A 392 -5.06 15.13 -9.73
N ASP A 393 -5.95 14.14 -9.66
CA ASP A 393 -7.36 14.34 -9.36
C ASP A 393 -7.93 13.21 -8.48
N MET A 394 -9.06 13.51 -7.81
CA MET A 394 -9.66 12.60 -6.84
C MET A 394 -10.18 11.30 -7.48
N LEU A 395 -10.73 11.36 -8.69
CA LEU A 395 -11.30 10.17 -9.33
C LEU A 395 -10.19 9.17 -9.65
N THR A 396 -9.11 9.66 -10.27
CA THR A 396 -7.90 8.88 -10.58
C THR A 396 -7.33 8.24 -9.33
N TRP A 397 -7.20 9.04 -8.27
CA TRP A 397 -6.70 8.59 -6.99
C TRP A 397 -7.58 7.52 -6.33
N MET A 398 -8.91 7.69 -6.32
CA MET A 398 -9.83 6.70 -5.76
C MET A 398 -9.86 5.39 -6.55
N ILE A 399 -9.75 5.45 -7.88
CA ILE A 399 -9.66 4.25 -8.73
C ILE A 399 -8.41 3.44 -8.38
N GLN A 400 -7.26 4.09 -8.19
CA GLN A 400 -6.03 3.40 -7.80
C GLN A 400 -6.16 2.73 -6.43
N ARG A 401 -6.68 3.45 -5.42
CA ARG A 401 -6.86 2.87 -4.07
C ARG A 401 -7.89 1.74 -4.05
N PHE A 402 -8.94 1.84 -4.86
CA PHE A 402 -9.90 0.73 -5.06
C PHE A 402 -9.22 -0.50 -5.66
N LYS A 403 -8.36 -0.34 -6.67
CA LYS A 403 -7.60 -1.45 -7.28
C LYS A 403 -6.73 -2.16 -6.25
N TYR A 404 -6.03 -1.41 -5.39
CA TYR A 404 -5.21 -1.99 -4.33
C TYR A 404 -6.04 -2.77 -3.30
N ALA A 405 -7.18 -2.22 -2.88
CA ALA A 405 -8.07 -2.88 -1.93
C ALA A 405 -8.71 -4.15 -2.54
N ALA A 406 -9.28 -4.03 -3.73
CA ALA A 406 -9.95 -5.14 -4.40
C ALA A 406 -8.97 -6.26 -4.76
N GLY A 407 -7.80 -5.95 -5.33
CA GLY A 407 -6.78 -6.95 -5.64
C GLY A 407 -6.24 -7.64 -4.39
N SER A 408 -6.00 -6.90 -3.29
CA SER A 408 -5.55 -7.53 -2.04
C SER A 408 -6.61 -8.48 -1.45
N LEU A 409 -7.89 -8.08 -1.48
CA LEU A 409 -8.98 -8.92 -0.99
C LEU A 409 -9.22 -10.13 -1.89
N ASP A 410 -9.05 -9.99 -3.20
CA ASP A 410 -9.17 -11.09 -4.16
C ASP A 410 -8.14 -12.20 -3.87
N ILE A 411 -6.88 -11.82 -3.66
CA ILE A 411 -5.82 -12.75 -3.25
C ILE A 411 -6.17 -13.46 -1.93
N LEU A 412 -6.70 -12.72 -0.95
CA LEU A 412 -7.06 -13.29 0.35
C LEU A 412 -8.14 -14.38 0.23
N PHE A 413 -9.20 -14.12 -0.54
CA PHE A 413 -10.37 -15.00 -0.60
C PHE A 413 -10.25 -16.11 -1.64
N HIS A 414 -9.52 -15.91 -2.74
CA HIS A 414 -9.51 -16.86 -3.86
C HIS A 414 -8.21 -17.66 -4.02
N ASP A 415 -7.06 -17.18 -3.54
CA ASP A 415 -5.76 -17.82 -3.78
C ASP A 415 -5.24 -18.73 -2.66
N ASN A 416 -5.94 -18.78 -1.52
CA ASN A 416 -5.58 -19.63 -0.37
C ASN A 416 -4.10 -19.50 0.06
N ILE A 417 -3.57 -18.27 0.07
CA ILE A 417 -2.14 -17.99 0.29
C ILE A 417 -1.57 -18.52 1.61
N PHE A 418 -2.42 -18.76 2.61
CA PHE A 418 -2.02 -19.30 3.92
C PHE A 418 -2.05 -20.83 3.97
N SER A 419 -2.49 -21.48 2.89
CA SER A 419 -2.42 -22.93 2.77
C SER A 419 -0.99 -23.36 2.47
N ARG A 420 -0.44 -24.16 3.38
CA ARG A 420 0.88 -24.81 3.21
C ARG A 420 0.95 -25.81 2.06
N ARG A 421 -0.14 -26.05 1.33
CA ARG A 421 -0.13 -26.89 0.13
C ARG A 421 0.56 -26.19 -1.04
N ARG A 422 0.30 -24.90 -1.23
CA ARG A 422 0.80 -24.12 -2.37
C ARG A 422 1.99 -23.24 -1.99
N PHE A 423 1.91 -22.56 -0.85
CA PHE A 423 2.93 -21.61 -0.40
C PHE A 423 3.53 -22.05 0.93
N LYS A 424 4.86 -22.20 0.97
CA LYS A 424 5.60 -22.60 2.17
C LYS A 424 6.20 -21.39 2.89
N LEU A 425 5.33 -20.47 3.30
CA LEU A 425 5.75 -19.27 4.02
C LEU A 425 6.18 -19.62 5.45
N SER A 426 7.26 -19.00 5.92
CA SER A 426 7.62 -19.03 7.34
C SER A 426 6.57 -18.31 8.20
N LEU A 427 6.57 -18.55 9.51
CA LEU A 427 5.63 -17.90 10.42
C LEU A 427 5.76 -16.36 10.39
N PRO A 428 6.97 -15.75 10.44
CA PRO A 428 7.10 -14.30 10.30
C PRO A 428 6.53 -13.78 8.97
N GLN A 429 6.84 -14.41 7.84
CA GLN A 429 6.30 -14.01 6.53
C GLN A 429 4.77 -14.11 6.49
N THR A 430 4.23 -15.21 7.01
CA THR A 430 2.78 -15.44 7.12
C THR A 430 2.11 -14.31 7.88
N LEU A 431 2.67 -13.91 9.03
CA LEU A 431 2.14 -12.82 9.85
C LEU A 431 2.23 -11.47 9.12
N MET A 432 3.33 -11.17 8.43
CA MET A 432 3.50 -9.92 7.68
C MET A 432 2.50 -9.77 6.53
N TYR A 433 2.29 -10.85 5.77
CA TYR A 433 1.26 -10.87 4.74
C TYR A 433 -0.14 -10.80 5.36
N ALA A 434 -0.41 -11.54 6.44
CA ALA A 434 -1.67 -11.48 7.17
C ALA A 434 -1.98 -10.05 7.67
N THR A 435 -1.00 -9.31 8.20
CA THR A 435 -1.19 -7.90 8.60
C THR A 435 -1.66 -7.04 7.42
N THR A 436 -1.14 -7.28 6.22
CA THR A 436 -1.52 -6.53 5.01
C THR A 436 -2.98 -6.79 4.65
N PHE A 437 -3.38 -8.06 4.55
CA PHE A 437 -4.75 -8.42 4.19
C PHE A 437 -5.77 -8.08 5.29
N TRP A 438 -5.40 -8.26 6.56
CA TRP A 438 -6.23 -7.88 7.71
C TRP A 438 -6.56 -6.38 7.69
N SER A 439 -5.61 -5.53 7.28
CA SER A 439 -5.84 -4.09 7.20
C SER A 439 -6.96 -3.70 6.22
N TYR A 440 -7.17 -4.46 5.14
CA TYR A 440 -8.27 -4.19 4.18
C TYR A 440 -9.63 -4.68 4.67
N LEU A 441 -9.68 -5.69 5.54
CA LEU A 441 -10.90 -6.12 6.24
C LEU A 441 -11.36 -5.10 7.29
N ALA A 442 -10.52 -4.12 7.62
CA ALA A 442 -10.84 -3.12 8.63
C ALA A 442 -12.07 -2.28 8.36
N CYS A 443 -12.48 -2.19 7.11
CA CYS A 443 -13.71 -1.53 6.72
C CYS A 443 -14.95 -2.08 7.46
N ILE A 444 -14.94 -3.35 7.88
CA ILE A 444 -16.04 -3.99 8.61
C ILE A 444 -16.17 -3.37 10.01
N TRP A 445 -15.12 -3.43 10.84
CA TRP A 445 -15.18 -2.92 12.20
C TRP A 445 -15.10 -1.40 12.28
N ASN A 446 -14.41 -0.73 11.34
CA ASN A 446 -14.42 0.72 11.26
C ASN A 446 -15.85 1.25 11.02
N THR A 447 -16.66 0.56 10.22
CA THR A 447 -18.06 0.94 10.02
C THR A 447 -18.85 0.89 11.33
N VAL A 448 -18.61 -0.13 12.16
CA VAL A 448 -19.22 -0.24 13.50
C VAL A 448 -18.79 0.92 14.40
N PHE A 449 -17.49 1.25 14.41
CA PHE A 449 -16.97 2.38 15.20
C PHE A 449 -17.50 3.74 14.74
N LEU A 450 -17.71 3.92 13.43
CA LEU A 450 -18.24 5.17 12.88
C LEU A 450 -19.73 5.36 13.21
N ILE A 451 -20.51 4.26 13.23
CA ILE A 451 -21.95 4.29 13.47
C ILE A 451 -22.28 4.28 14.97
N SER A 452 -21.44 3.67 15.81
CA SER A 452 -21.68 3.50 17.25
C SER A 452 -22.01 4.82 17.97
N PRO A 453 -21.21 5.91 17.83
CA PRO A 453 -21.57 7.19 18.45
C PRO A 453 -22.89 7.76 17.94
N ILE A 454 -23.21 7.57 16.66
CA ILE A 454 -24.46 8.04 16.04
C ILE A 454 -25.65 7.31 16.69
N ILE A 455 -25.59 5.99 16.85
CA ILE A 455 -26.65 5.21 17.51
C ILE A 455 -26.90 5.75 18.92
N TYR A 456 -25.83 5.92 19.71
CA TYR A 456 -25.97 6.44 21.08
C TYR A 456 -26.56 7.85 21.10
N LEU A 457 -26.08 8.76 20.24
CA LEU A 457 -26.53 10.15 20.21
C LEU A 457 -28.02 10.29 19.89
N PHE A 458 -28.59 9.41 19.05
CA PHE A 458 -30.01 9.42 18.72
C PHE A 458 -30.89 8.66 19.72
N THR A 459 -30.41 7.53 20.23
CA THR A 459 -31.24 6.60 21.02
C THR A 459 -31.02 6.70 22.52
N GLY A 460 -29.88 7.24 22.97
CA GLY A 460 -29.44 7.20 24.36
C GLY A 460 -29.00 5.82 24.84
N ILE A 461 -29.10 4.77 24.02
CA ILE A 461 -28.83 3.39 24.42
C ILE A 461 -27.31 3.16 24.44
N PRO A 462 -26.69 2.86 25.60
CA PRO A 462 -25.27 2.56 25.68
C PRO A 462 -24.97 1.13 25.22
N PRO A 463 -23.82 0.86 24.59
CA PRO A 463 -23.40 -0.51 24.26
C PRO A 463 -22.79 -1.24 25.46
N VAL A 464 -22.58 -0.53 26.58
CA VAL A 464 -22.01 -1.05 27.83
C VAL A 464 -22.96 -0.90 28.99
N SER A 465 -22.94 -1.86 29.92
CA SER A 465 -23.67 -1.82 31.17
C SER A 465 -23.06 -0.75 32.10
N ALA A 466 -23.67 0.44 32.10
CA ALA A 466 -23.31 1.64 32.88
C ALA A 466 -21.89 2.20 32.63
N TRP A 467 -21.81 3.49 32.23
CA TRP A 467 -20.58 4.26 32.06
C TRP A 467 -19.93 4.63 33.40
N SER A 468 -19.55 3.59 34.13
CA SER A 468 -19.05 3.67 35.50
C SER A 468 -17.52 3.79 35.53
N THR A 469 -16.96 4.20 36.67
CA THR A 469 -15.51 4.27 36.92
C THR A 469 -14.72 3.05 36.39
N PRO A 470 -15.21 1.78 36.52
CA PRO A 470 -14.59 0.61 35.89
C PRO A 470 -14.31 0.74 34.39
N PHE A 471 -15.24 1.31 33.59
CA PHE A 471 -15.02 1.50 32.16
C PHE A 471 -13.76 2.33 31.91
N TYR A 472 -13.63 3.48 32.57
CA TYR A 472 -12.50 4.38 32.39
C TYR A 472 -11.18 3.78 32.89
N LEU A 473 -11.22 2.98 33.97
CA LEU A 473 -10.03 2.30 34.49
C LEU A 473 -9.48 1.22 33.55
N HIS A 474 -10.34 0.56 32.78
CA HIS A 474 -9.88 -0.40 31.75
C HIS A 474 -9.54 0.30 30.43
N PHE A 475 -10.35 1.27 30.01
CA PHE A 475 -10.22 1.92 28.70
C PHE A 475 -9.08 2.94 28.63
N LEU A 476 -8.99 3.90 29.57
CA LEU A 476 -8.05 5.02 29.45
C LEU A 476 -6.58 4.59 29.45
N PRO A 477 -6.12 3.68 30.33
CA PRO A 477 -4.72 3.23 30.30
C PRO A 477 -4.39 2.54 28.98
N PHE A 478 -5.28 1.67 28.50
CA PHE A 478 -5.12 1.02 27.19
C PHE A 478 -5.05 2.06 26.06
N PHE A 479 -5.99 3.00 26.02
CA PHE A 479 -6.07 4.02 24.98
C PHE A 479 -4.83 4.91 24.95
N ILE A 480 -4.42 5.47 26.11
CA ILE A 480 -3.26 6.36 26.21
C ILE A 480 -1.96 5.63 25.83
N VAL A 481 -1.76 4.40 26.31
CA VAL A 481 -0.55 3.63 26.02
C VAL A 481 -0.51 3.22 24.55
N SER A 482 -1.65 2.88 23.95
CA SER A 482 -1.78 2.61 22.50
C SER A 482 -1.45 3.85 21.66
N GLU A 483 -1.93 5.03 22.04
CA GLU A 483 -1.64 6.30 21.36
C GLU A 483 -0.15 6.66 21.44
N LEU A 484 0.46 6.49 22.61
CA LEU A 484 1.89 6.67 22.79
C LEU A 484 2.68 5.64 21.98
N ALA A 485 2.30 4.36 22.01
CA ALA A 485 2.93 3.32 21.21
C ALA A 485 2.86 3.66 19.72
N PHE A 486 1.71 4.13 19.21
CA PHE A 486 1.60 4.53 17.81
C PHE A 486 2.52 5.70 17.47
N MET A 487 2.55 6.74 18.32
CA MET A 487 3.43 7.90 18.18
C MET A 487 4.92 7.51 18.13
N PHE A 488 5.38 6.66 19.05
CA PHE A 488 6.77 6.17 19.07
C PHE A 488 7.06 5.22 17.90
N GLY A 489 6.06 4.47 17.44
CA GLY A 489 6.19 3.53 16.32
C GLY A 489 6.43 4.22 14.99
N THR A 490 5.76 5.36 14.78
CA THR A 490 5.83 6.18 13.56
C THR A 490 6.68 7.44 13.76
N TRP A 491 7.61 7.43 14.72
CA TRP A 491 8.38 8.61 15.12
C TRP A 491 9.07 9.27 13.92
N GLY A 492 8.84 10.57 13.73
CA GLY A 492 9.38 11.34 12.61
C GLY A 492 8.44 11.45 11.40
N ILE A 493 7.34 10.69 11.36
CA ILE A 493 6.30 10.77 10.34
C ILE A 493 4.94 11.05 10.99
N SER A 494 4.11 11.85 10.33
CA SER A 494 2.77 12.17 10.83
C SER A 494 1.88 10.93 10.88
N ALA A 495 1.55 10.50 12.09
CA ALA A 495 0.56 9.46 12.37
C ALA A 495 -0.87 9.82 11.93
N TRP A 496 -1.18 11.12 11.85
CA TRP A 496 -2.54 11.59 11.58
C TRP A 496 -3.04 11.20 10.20
N ASP A 497 -2.19 11.38 9.18
CA ASP A 497 -2.58 11.14 7.78
C ASP A 497 -2.91 9.66 7.53
N GLY A 498 -2.15 8.75 8.16
CA GLY A 498 -2.46 7.32 8.15
C GLY A 498 -3.76 6.96 8.87
N ARG A 499 -4.03 7.56 10.04
CA ARG A 499 -5.27 7.31 10.82
C ARG A 499 -6.52 7.84 10.14
N ALA A 500 -6.45 9.06 9.61
CA ALA A 500 -7.55 9.67 8.87
C ALA A 500 -7.86 8.84 7.61
N SER A 501 -6.85 8.39 6.87
CA SER A 501 -7.03 7.51 5.72
C SER A 501 -7.65 6.17 6.09
N TYR A 502 -7.17 5.53 7.18
CA TYR A 502 -7.67 4.25 7.66
C TYR A 502 -9.18 4.27 7.97
N LEU A 503 -9.66 5.33 8.63
CA LEU A 503 -11.09 5.48 8.93
C LEU A 503 -11.90 5.95 7.72
N SER A 504 -11.43 6.97 6.99
CA SER A 504 -12.21 7.58 5.90
C SER A 504 -12.37 6.68 4.69
N PHE A 505 -11.51 5.68 4.48
CA PHE A 505 -11.60 4.78 3.33
C PHE A 505 -12.60 3.63 3.52
N PHE A 506 -13.31 3.57 4.65
CA PHE A 506 -14.24 2.50 4.98
C PHE A 506 -15.23 2.18 3.85
N SER A 507 -15.83 3.21 3.23
CA SER A 507 -16.86 3.00 2.20
C SER A 507 -16.30 2.44 0.89
N MET A 508 -15.08 2.83 0.52
CA MET A 508 -14.39 2.33 -0.66
C MET A 508 -13.94 0.88 -0.45
N ASN A 509 -13.35 0.59 0.71
CA ASN A 509 -12.91 -0.75 1.06
C ASN A 509 -14.10 -1.71 1.22
N LEU A 510 -15.24 -1.25 1.75
CA LEU A 510 -16.49 -2.03 1.77
C LEU A 510 -16.97 -2.36 0.36
N ARG A 511 -16.93 -1.40 -0.58
CA ARG A 511 -17.29 -1.65 -1.98
C ARG A 511 -16.33 -2.65 -2.63
N ALA A 512 -15.03 -2.53 -2.37
CA ALA A 512 -14.04 -3.48 -2.86
C ALA A 512 -14.30 -4.90 -2.32
N LEU A 513 -14.60 -5.01 -1.02
CA LEU A 513 -14.97 -6.27 -0.38
C LEU A 513 -16.23 -6.89 -0.99
N ASP A 514 -17.30 -6.11 -1.15
CA ASP A 514 -18.55 -6.58 -1.78
C ASP A 514 -18.32 -7.05 -3.23
N THR A 515 -17.51 -6.32 -4.00
CA THR A 515 -17.15 -6.69 -5.39
C THR A 515 -16.45 -8.06 -5.44
N VAL A 516 -15.46 -8.27 -4.57
CA VAL A 516 -14.70 -9.52 -4.51
C VAL A 516 -15.58 -10.68 -4.03
N LEU A 517 -16.39 -10.47 -3.00
CA LEU A 517 -17.28 -11.52 -2.46
C LEU A 517 -18.37 -11.94 -3.46
N ARG A 518 -18.80 -11.04 -4.35
CA ARG A 518 -19.73 -11.36 -5.46
C ARG A 518 -19.06 -12.10 -6.62
N GLY A 519 -17.73 -12.21 -6.63
CA GLY A 519 -16.97 -12.78 -7.75
C GLY A 519 -17.04 -11.90 -9.02
N GLU A 520 -17.35 -10.61 -8.87
CA GLU A 520 -17.38 -9.70 -10.01
C GLU A 520 -15.96 -9.46 -10.53
N GLN A 521 -15.78 -9.54 -11.86
CA GLN A 521 -14.50 -9.19 -12.45
C GLN A 521 -14.18 -7.73 -12.16
N ILE A 522 -13.03 -7.50 -11.53
CA ILE A 522 -12.51 -6.15 -11.28
C ILE A 522 -12.21 -5.52 -12.65
N LYS A 523 -13.16 -4.75 -13.18
CA LYS A 523 -13.03 -4.16 -14.52
C LYS A 523 -11.89 -3.14 -14.52
N PHE A 524 -10.91 -3.38 -15.38
CA PHE A 524 -9.75 -2.53 -15.61
C PHE A 524 -10.14 -1.31 -16.45
N HIS A 525 -10.90 -0.39 -15.87
CA HIS A 525 -10.97 0.94 -16.46
C HIS A 525 -9.58 1.56 -16.29
N VAL A 526 -8.93 1.87 -17.42
CA VAL A 526 -7.70 2.64 -17.43
C VAL A 526 -8.02 3.95 -16.72
N THR A 527 -7.17 4.30 -15.76
CA THR A 527 -7.42 5.49 -14.94
C THR A 527 -7.41 6.70 -15.87
N PRO A 528 -8.46 7.55 -15.91
CA PRO A 528 -8.46 8.74 -16.77
C PRO A 528 -7.22 9.58 -16.49
N LYS A 529 -6.48 9.97 -17.53
CA LYS A 529 -5.19 10.67 -17.36
C LYS A 529 -5.24 12.15 -17.72
N GLU A 530 -6.32 12.59 -18.37
CA GLU A 530 -6.64 14.02 -18.43
C GLU A 530 -7.26 14.44 -17.10
N ARG A 531 -6.70 15.50 -16.50
CA ARG A 531 -7.19 16.10 -15.27
C ARG A 531 -8.69 16.39 -15.42
N GLN A 532 -9.50 15.65 -14.69
CA GLN A 532 -10.92 15.96 -14.58
C GLN A 532 -11.05 17.17 -13.65
N ALA A 533 -11.28 18.36 -14.24
CA ALA A 533 -11.51 19.57 -13.46
C ALA A 533 -12.91 19.54 -12.85
N GLY A 534 -13.01 19.53 -11.52
CA GLY A 534 -14.32 19.58 -10.85
C GLY A 534 -14.30 19.21 -9.37
N ARG A 535 -15.46 19.35 -8.73
CA ARG A 535 -15.70 18.87 -7.36
C ARG A 535 -16.25 17.45 -7.42
N PHE A 536 -15.63 16.54 -6.67
CA PHE A 536 -15.96 15.10 -6.68
C PHE A 536 -16.79 14.67 -5.44
N LEU A 537 -17.66 15.56 -4.94
CA LEU A 537 -18.44 15.31 -3.72
C LEU A 537 -19.32 14.05 -3.81
N TYR A 538 -19.71 13.63 -5.02
CA TYR A 538 -20.48 12.41 -5.23
C TYR A 538 -19.72 11.13 -4.83
N LEU A 539 -18.38 11.16 -4.83
CA LEU A 539 -17.54 10.04 -4.43
C LEU A 539 -17.43 9.89 -2.90
N VAL A 540 -17.70 10.97 -2.14
CA VAL A 540 -17.57 11.01 -0.68
C VAL A 540 -18.90 11.16 0.06
N LYS A 541 -20.01 10.77 -0.58
CA LYS A 541 -21.34 10.80 0.05
C LYS A 541 -21.39 10.06 1.40
N PRO A 542 -20.80 8.86 1.56
CA PRO A 542 -20.79 8.16 2.86
C PRO A 542 -20.09 8.96 3.97
N GLN A 543 -18.98 9.62 3.65
CA GLN A 543 -18.21 10.44 4.59
C GLN A 543 -19.00 11.69 4.99
N ILE A 544 -19.64 12.36 4.02
CA ILE A 544 -20.54 13.49 4.29
C ILE A 544 -21.70 13.04 5.17
N ALA A 545 -22.30 11.87 4.90
CA ALA A 545 -23.39 11.34 5.70
C ALA A 545 -22.97 11.10 7.16
N ILE A 546 -21.79 10.52 7.41
CA ILE A 546 -21.26 10.36 8.78
C ILE A 546 -21.13 11.72 9.48
N VAL A 547 -20.58 12.74 8.81
CA VAL A 547 -20.44 14.08 9.40
C VAL A 547 -21.80 14.69 9.73
N VAL A 548 -22.73 14.68 8.77
CA VAL A 548 -24.07 15.26 8.93
C VAL A 548 -24.85 14.54 10.04
N LEU A 549 -24.87 13.21 10.02
CA LEU A 549 -25.56 12.41 11.03
C LEU A 549 -24.96 12.60 12.42
N THR A 550 -23.63 12.71 12.53
CA THR A 550 -22.97 12.99 13.82
C THR A 550 -23.37 14.38 14.33
N LEU A 551 -23.37 15.42 13.49
CA LEU A 551 -23.79 16.77 13.88
C LEU A 551 -25.27 16.83 14.30
N LEU A 552 -26.15 16.18 13.56
CA LEU A 552 -27.57 16.07 13.91
C LEU A 552 -27.76 15.29 15.22
N GLY A 553 -27.00 14.22 15.43
CA GLY A 553 -27.00 13.44 16.66
C GLY A 553 -26.52 14.27 17.86
N LEU A 554 -25.46 15.08 17.70
CA LEU A 554 -24.98 15.99 18.75
C LEU A 554 -26.02 17.07 19.08
N LEU A 555 -26.71 17.61 18.08
CA LEU A 555 -27.80 18.55 18.33
C LEU A 555 -28.95 17.89 19.10
N TRP A 556 -29.38 16.71 18.65
CA TRP A 556 -30.46 15.95 19.26
C TRP A 556 -30.12 15.52 20.69
N GLY A 557 -28.98 14.87 20.91
CA GLY A 557 -28.53 14.47 22.25
C GLY A 557 -28.37 15.67 23.19
N GLY A 558 -27.90 16.81 22.69
CA GLY A 558 -27.82 18.05 23.46
C GLY A 558 -29.20 18.55 23.91
N ILE A 559 -30.22 18.47 23.06
CA ILE A 559 -31.61 18.80 23.41
C ILE A 559 -32.14 17.83 24.48
N GLN A 560 -31.85 16.53 24.37
CA GLN A 560 -32.29 15.52 25.33
C GLN A 560 -31.66 15.71 26.71
N VAL A 561 -30.35 16.04 26.75
CA VAL A 561 -29.65 16.39 28.00
C VAL A 561 -30.24 17.67 28.60
N ALA A 562 -30.48 18.71 27.79
CA ALA A 562 -31.06 19.96 28.27
C ALA A 562 -32.48 19.80 28.84
N ARG A 563 -33.24 18.80 28.37
CA ARG A 563 -34.57 18.43 28.86
C ARG A 563 -34.55 17.51 30.08
N GLY A 564 -33.37 17.12 30.57
CA GLY A 564 -33.24 16.19 31.70
C GLY A 564 -33.69 14.77 31.39
N GLN A 565 -33.70 14.37 30.12
CA GLN A 565 -34.13 13.04 29.66
C GLN A 565 -32.99 12.03 29.56
N VAL A 566 -31.79 12.41 30.00
CA VAL A 566 -30.59 11.56 30.01
C VAL A 566 -30.14 11.38 31.45
N ASP A 567 -30.25 10.15 31.96
CA ASP A 567 -29.96 9.82 33.35
C ASP A 567 -28.45 9.92 33.68
N ASP A 568 -27.57 9.67 32.70
CA ASP A 568 -26.12 9.73 32.86
C ASP A 568 -25.44 10.56 31.76
N PRO A 569 -25.00 11.80 32.07
CA PRO A 569 -24.31 12.67 31.12
C PRO A 569 -22.92 12.17 30.69
N SER A 570 -22.31 11.23 31.43
CA SER A 570 -20.93 10.79 31.14
C SER A 570 -20.82 10.04 29.81
N GLY A 571 -21.83 9.24 29.47
CA GLY A 571 -21.95 8.58 28.17
C GLY A 571 -22.10 9.57 27.02
N TYR A 572 -22.67 10.75 27.27
CA TYR A 572 -22.76 11.79 26.26
C TYR A 572 -21.39 12.42 25.96
N VAL A 573 -20.58 12.69 26.98
CA VAL A 573 -19.22 13.26 26.81
C VAL A 573 -18.33 12.36 25.95
N ILE A 574 -18.32 11.05 26.18
CA ILE A 574 -17.48 10.14 25.40
C ILE A 574 -17.93 10.05 23.93
N ASN A 575 -19.24 10.13 23.67
CA ASN A 575 -19.76 10.11 22.31
C ASN A 575 -19.57 11.45 21.58
N ILE A 576 -19.50 12.58 22.30
CA ILE A 576 -19.00 13.85 21.73
C ILE A 576 -17.55 13.68 21.28
N PHE A 577 -16.70 13.12 22.14
CA PHE A 577 -15.29 12.90 21.82
C PHE A 577 -15.13 12.03 20.56
N TRP A 578 -15.78 10.86 20.51
CA TRP A 578 -15.72 9.99 19.34
C TRP A 578 -16.39 10.59 18.09
N GLY A 579 -17.49 11.32 18.26
CA GLY A 579 -18.11 12.08 17.17
C GLY A 579 -17.16 13.12 16.58
N ALA A 580 -16.41 13.84 17.42
CA ALA A 580 -15.40 14.78 16.99
C ALA A 580 -14.24 14.10 16.26
N VAL A 581 -13.76 12.95 16.76
CA VAL A 581 -12.74 12.14 16.08
C VAL A 581 -13.22 11.66 14.71
N ASN A 582 -14.47 11.18 14.62
CA ASN A 582 -15.08 10.74 13.36
C ASN A 582 -15.16 11.90 12.35
N ILE A 583 -15.63 13.07 12.77
CA ILE A 583 -15.68 14.27 11.92
C ILE A 583 -14.26 14.64 11.45
N ALA A 584 -13.30 14.72 12.38
CA ALA A 584 -11.93 15.07 12.07
C ALA A 584 -11.29 14.08 11.08
N ALA A 585 -11.59 12.79 11.16
CA ALA A 585 -11.09 11.77 10.24
C ALA A 585 -11.73 11.86 8.83
N MET A 586 -13.01 12.24 8.73
CA MET A 586 -13.72 12.37 7.45
C MET A 586 -13.37 13.65 6.68
N LEU A 587 -13.10 14.74 7.41
CA LEU A 587 -12.88 16.06 6.82
C LEU A 587 -11.79 16.11 5.74
N PRO A 588 -10.58 15.55 5.93
CA PRO A 588 -9.53 15.59 4.91
C PRO A 588 -9.99 15.05 3.56
N LEU A 589 -10.70 13.93 3.53
CA LEU A 589 -11.17 13.32 2.29
C LEU A 589 -12.29 14.15 1.63
N ILE A 590 -13.16 14.77 2.42
CA ILE A 590 -14.20 15.68 1.93
C ILE A 590 -13.57 16.96 1.36
N LEU A 591 -12.56 17.51 2.05
CA LEU A 591 -11.80 18.67 1.57
C LEU A 591 -11.04 18.34 0.28
N ALA A 592 -10.47 17.14 0.17
CA ALA A 592 -9.84 16.65 -1.05
C ALA A 592 -10.85 16.58 -2.22
N ALA A 593 -12.10 16.20 -1.95
CA ALA A 593 -13.16 16.19 -2.96
C ALA A 593 -13.58 17.58 -3.44
N MET A 594 -13.31 18.62 -2.65
CA MET A 594 -13.56 20.02 -3.01
C MET A 594 -12.31 20.72 -3.54
N TRP A 595 -11.16 20.08 -3.44
CA TRP A 595 -9.89 20.70 -3.80
C TRP A 595 -9.79 20.84 -5.31
N THR A 596 -9.34 22.02 -5.72
CA THR A 596 -8.99 22.34 -7.11
C THR A 596 -7.58 22.92 -7.07
N PRO A 597 -6.61 22.34 -7.81
CA PRO A 597 -5.30 22.95 -7.95
C PRO A 597 -5.46 24.38 -8.49
N PRO A 598 -4.70 25.38 -7.98
CA PRO A 598 -4.72 26.72 -8.53
C PRO A 598 -4.42 26.68 -10.03
N ASP A 599 -5.14 27.50 -10.80
CA ASP A 599 -4.90 27.65 -12.24
C ASP A 599 -3.45 28.07 -12.44
N GLU A 600 -2.82 27.54 -13.50
CA GLU A 600 -1.45 27.92 -13.86
C GLU A 600 -1.43 29.43 -14.12
N GLU A 601 -0.88 30.22 -13.20
CA GLU A 601 -0.50 31.59 -13.53
C GLU A 601 0.49 31.49 -14.70
N PRO A 602 0.21 32.15 -15.84
CA PRO A 602 1.18 32.20 -16.92
C PRO A 602 2.45 32.82 -16.34
N THR A 603 3.54 32.06 -16.35
CA THR A 603 4.87 32.61 -16.05
C THR A 603 5.10 33.79 -17.00
N PRO A 604 5.43 34.99 -16.47
CA PRO A 604 5.62 36.18 -17.30
C PRO A 604 6.75 36.04 -18.32
#